data_AF-X1PX02-F1
#
_entry.id   AF-X1PX02-F1
#
_cell.length_a   1.000
_cell.length_b   1.000
_cell.length_c   1.000
_cell.angle_alpha   90.00
_cell.angle_beta   90.00
_cell.angle_gamma   90.00
#
_symmetry.space_group_name_H-M   'P 1'
#
loop_
_entity.id
_entity.type
_entity.pdbx_description
1 polymer ?
#
loop_
_entity_poly.entity_id
_entity_poly.type
_entity_poly.pdbx_seq_one_letter_code
_entity_poly.pdbx_strand_id
1 'polypeptide(L)'
;MRLGDLAIVPCHRTSYEPFVSGHFIVDDGSITGIRADNPELLIAIMSMQSRSQPMCESCLIKHLCSGGCLGSQFEVTGDLFSPIPSVCWLEHAKIRAMITAHKELRVFDLICDRVNPEKRDALNMLEEMTNETGRPEKVPGNS
;
A
#
# COMPACT_ATOMS: atom_id res chain seq x y z
N MET A 1 10.94 -10.28 -12.11
CA MET A 1 11.37 -11.03 -13.31
C MET A 1 10.32 -12.08 -13.62
N ARG A 2 9.91 -12.18 -14.89
CA ARG A 2 9.06 -13.25 -15.41
C ARG A 2 9.99 -14.31 -16.00
N LEU A 3 9.99 -15.52 -15.42
CA LEU A 3 11.02 -16.52 -15.75
C LEU A 3 10.86 -17.13 -17.14
N GLY A 4 9.63 -17.19 -17.67
CA GLY A 4 9.35 -17.85 -18.96
C GLY A 4 9.99 -17.18 -20.16
N ASP A 5 10.22 -15.86 -20.08
CA ASP A 5 10.75 -15.03 -21.17
C ASP A 5 11.88 -14.09 -20.71
N LEU A 6 12.31 -14.22 -19.46
CA LEU A 6 13.31 -13.36 -18.82
C LEU A 6 12.96 -11.86 -18.87
N ALA A 7 11.66 -11.52 -18.87
CA ALA A 7 11.22 -10.14 -18.82
C ALA A 7 11.45 -9.52 -17.43
N ILE A 8 11.89 -8.26 -17.43
CA ILE A 8 11.96 -7.37 -16.28
C ILE A 8 10.60 -6.68 -16.17
N VAL A 9 9.88 -7.01 -15.10
CA VAL A 9 8.52 -6.54 -14.82
C VAL A 9 8.48 -5.95 -13.40
N PRO A 10 7.67 -4.90 -13.14
CA PRO A 10 7.67 -4.24 -11.83
C PRO A 10 7.23 -5.16 -10.68
N CYS A 11 6.19 -5.96 -10.89
CA CYS A 11 5.79 -7.04 -9.99
C CYS A 11 5.02 -8.13 -10.74
N HIS A 12 4.73 -9.25 -10.07
CA HIS A 12 3.99 -10.37 -10.68
C HIS A 12 2.57 -9.99 -11.12
N ARG A 13 1.91 -9.01 -10.46
CA ARG A 13 0.59 -8.49 -10.85
C ARG A 13 0.61 -7.34 -11.86
N THR A 14 1.78 -6.85 -12.25
CA THR A 14 1.94 -5.87 -13.32
C THR A 14 2.76 -6.45 -14.47
N SER A 15 2.75 -7.78 -14.63
CA SER A 15 3.46 -8.50 -15.68
C SER A 15 2.72 -8.49 -17.03
N TYR A 16 1.90 -7.48 -17.27
CA TYR A 16 1.22 -7.27 -18.55
C TYR A 16 2.21 -6.71 -19.57
N GLU A 17 2.02 -7.05 -20.85
CA GLU A 17 2.94 -6.66 -21.92
C GLU A 17 3.26 -5.15 -21.98
N PRO A 18 2.29 -4.23 -21.80
CA PRO A 18 2.58 -2.78 -21.81
C PRO A 18 3.49 -2.31 -20.67
N PHE A 19 3.67 -3.11 -19.63
CA PHE A 19 4.43 -2.76 -18.43
C PHE A 19 5.78 -3.47 -18.33
N VAL A 20 6.14 -4.28 -19.34
CA VAL A 20 7.46 -4.87 -19.40
C VAL A 20 8.50 -3.75 -19.55
N SER A 21 9.40 -3.68 -18.58
CA SER A 21 10.39 -2.59 -18.49
C SER A 21 11.67 -2.91 -19.26
N GLY A 22 11.91 -4.20 -19.52
CA GLY A 22 13.08 -4.67 -20.25
C GLY A 22 13.10 -6.19 -20.34
N HIS A 23 14.13 -6.72 -21.00
CA HIS A 23 14.42 -8.15 -21.07
C HIS A 23 15.91 -8.39 -20.81
N PHE A 24 16.25 -9.54 -20.23
CA PHE A 24 17.64 -10.01 -20.26
C PHE A 24 18.01 -10.47 -21.67
N ILE A 25 19.21 -10.10 -22.10
CA ILE A 25 19.83 -10.60 -23.33
C ILE A 25 20.56 -11.89 -22.97
N VAL A 26 20.31 -12.95 -23.72
CA VAL A 26 20.96 -14.26 -23.54
C VAL A 26 21.84 -14.57 -24.74
N ASP A 27 23.09 -14.90 -24.48
CA ASP A 27 24.05 -15.39 -25.47
C ASP A 27 24.87 -16.54 -24.86
N ASP A 28 25.09 -17.58 -25.65
CA ASP A 28 25.74 -18.84 -25.22
C ASP A 28 25.25 -19.38 -23.85
N GLY A 29 23.92 -19.43 -23.68
CA GLY A 29 23.27 -19.93 -22.45
C GLY A 29 23.45 -19.04 -21.22
N SER A 30 24.03 -17.85 -21.37
CA SER A 30 24.33 -16.92 -20.27
C SER A 30 23.65 -15.58 -20.48
N ILE A 31 23.29 -14.90 -19.38
CA ILE A 31 22.80 -13.52 -19.44
C ILE A 31 23.99 -12.60 -19.72
N THR A 32 23.97 -11.91 -20.85
CA THR A 32 25.07 -11.03 -21.30
C THR A 32 24.71 -9.54 -21.24
N GLY A 33 23.44 -9.20 -21.02
CA GLY A 33 23.03 -7.81 -20.91
C GLY A 33 21.55 -7.63 -20.62
N ILE A 34 21.10 -6.38 -20.76
CA ILE A 34 19.70 -5.97 -20.58
C ILE A 34 19.31 -5.10 -21.78
N ARG A 35 18.17 -5.40 -22.39
CA ARG A 35 17.47 -4.51 -23.32
C ARG A 35 16.40 -3.75 -22.54
N ALA A 36 16.44 -2.41 -22.58
CA ALA A 36 15.39 -1.59 -22.01
C ALA A 36 14.22 -1.48 -23.00
N ASP A 37 12.99 -1.64 -22.49
CA ASP A 37 11.75 -1.52 -23.29
C ASP A 37 10.88 -0.36 -22.79
N ASN A 38 10.67 -0.26 -21.47
CA ASN A 38 9.92 0.84 -20.83
C ASN A 38 10.58 1.23 -19.48
N PRO A 39 11.81 1.79 -19.53
CA PRO A 39 12.52 2.20 -18.32
C PRO A 39 11.83 3.35 -17.60
N GLU A 40 11.10 4.22 -18.30
CA GLU A 40 10.39 5.36 -17.73
C GLU A 40 9.31 4.91 -16.75
N LEU A 41 8.51 3.89 -17.12
CA LEU A 41 7.52 3.33 -16.23
C LEU A 41 8.16 2.69 -14.99
N LEU A 42 9.27 1.99 -15.17
CA LEU A 42 9.98 1.39 -14.04
C LEU A 42 10.50 2.47 -13.09
N ILE A 43 11.08 3.54 -13.62
CA ILE A 43 11.54 4.70 -12.84
C ILE A 43 10.36 5.33 -12.11
N ALA A 44 9.22 5.54 -12.77
CA ALA A 44 8.02 6.07 -12.14
C ALA A 44 7.54 5.19 -10.98
N ILE A 45 7.49 3.87 -11.17
CA ILE A 45 7.06 2.93 -10.12
C ILE A 45 8.06 2.90 -8.95
N MET A 46 9.36 2.92 -9.22
CA MET A 46 10.41 2.86 -8.20
C MET A 46 10.62 4.16 -7.44
N SER A 47 10.33 5.31 -8.06
CA SER A 47 10.45 6.64 -7.44
C SER A 47 9.17 7.09 -6.73
N MET A 48 8.04 6.49 -7.04
CA MET A 48 6.75 6.84 -6.46
C MET A 48 6.70 6.48 -4.97
N GLN A 49 6.18 7.41 -4.17
CA GLN A 49 5.79 7.15 -2.79
C GLN A 49 4.27 6.96 -2.75
N SER A 50 3.78 5.88 -2.16
CA SER A 50 2.33 5.63 -2.06
C SER A 50 1.56 6.81 -1.45
N ARG A 51 2.22 7.54 -0.54
CA ARG A 51 1.72 8.73 0.14
C ARG A 51 1.49 9.93 -0.77
N SER A 52 2.11 9.97 -1.95
CA SER A 52 1.98 11.07 -2.92
C SER A 52 0.98 10.75 -4.04
N GLN A 53 0.20 9.66 -3.94
CA GLN A 53 -0.89 9.40 -4.89
C GLN A 53 -2.05 10.39 -4.64
N PRO A 54 -2.88 10.71 -5.66
CA PRO A 54 -3.86 11.79 -5.59
C PRO A 54 -4.79 11.76 -4.37
N MET A 55 -5.26 10.57 -3.98
CA MET A 55 -6.15 10.39 -2.82
C MET A 55 -5.39 10.28 -1.49
N CYS A 56 -4.08 10.02 -1.54
CA CYS A 56 -3.26 9.74 -0.37
C CYS A 56 -2.68 11.03 0.25
N GLU A 57 -2.54 12.10 -0.54
CA GLU A 57 -1.93 13.36 -0.10
C GLU A 57 -2.62 13.91 1.17
N SER A 58 -3.95 13.88 1.21
CA SER A 58 -4.79 14.33 2.32
C SER A 58 -5.28 13.21 3.25
N CYS A 59 -4.88 11.96 3.01
CA CYS A 59 -5.40 10.82 3.76
C CYS A 59 -4.78 10.71 5.17
N LEU A 60 -5.65 10.62 6.18
CA LEU A 60 -5.25 10.54 7.60
C LEU A 60 -4.43 9.28 7.93
N ILE A 61 -4.63 8.18 7.20
CA ILE A 61 -3.92 6.92 7.42
C ILE A 61 -2.72 6.73 6.47
N LYS A 62 -2.31 7.75 5.71
CA LYS A 62 -1.29 7.60 4.64
C LYS A 62 0.06 7.05 5.14
N HIS A 63 0.41 7.28 6.40
CA HIS A 63 1.62 6.75 7.02
C HIS A 63 1.45 5.34 7.60
N LEU A 64 0.20 4.87 7.75
CA LEU A 64 -0.16 3.61 8.41
C LEU A 64 -0.65 2.53 7.44
N CYS A 65 -1.31 2.91 6.34
CA CYS A 65 -1.87 1.97 5.39
C CYS A 65 -0.80 1.28 4.54
N SER A 66 -1.19 0.22 3.85
CA SER A 66 -0.27 -0.55 3.00
C SER A 66 0.06 0.10 1.64
N GLY A 67 -0.54 1.24 1.30
CA GLY A 67 -0.21 2.01 0.08
C GLY A 67 -0.76 1.46 -1.24
N GLY A 68 -1.72 0.54 -1.17
CA GLY A 68 -2.37 -0.06 -2.35
C GLY A 68 -1.50 -1.10 -3.08
N CYS A 69 -2.06 -1.70 -4.13
CA CYS A 69 -1.34 -2.59 -5.03
C CYS A 69 -1.50 -2.11 -6.47
N LEU A 70 -0.40 -1.75 -7.12
CA LEU A 70 -0.42 -1.17 -8.47
C LEU A 70 -1.12 -2.08 -9.50
N GLY A 71 -0.88 -3.40 -9.44
CA GLY A 71 -1.55 -4.35 -10.34
C GLY A 71 -3.07 -4.34 -10.16
N SER A 72 -3.55 -4.41 -8.92
CA SER A 72 -4.99 -4.34 -8.65
C SER A 72 -5.58 -2.97 -8.97
N GLN A 73 -4.83 -1.89 -8.75
CA GLN A 73 -5.24 -0.53 -9.13
C GLN A 73 -5.48 -0.45 -10.64
N PHE A 74 -4.56 -0.98 -11.43
CA PHE A 74 -4.71 -1.02 -12.88
C PHE A 74 -5.90 -1.90 -13.31
N GLU A 75 -6.05 -3.09 -12.75
CA GLU A 75 -7.17 -4.01 -13.08
C GLU A 75 -8.55 -3.41 -12.80
N VAL A 76 -8.68 -2.57 -11.76
CA VAL A 76 -9.96 -2.00 -11.34
C VAL A 76 -10.21 -0.61 -11.95
N THR A 77 -9.18 0.22 -12.07
CA THR A 77 -9.31 1.63 -12.45
C THR A 77 -8.79 1.95 -13.86
N GLY A 78 -8.03 1.03 -14.47
CA GLY A 78 -7.29 1.28 -15.71
C GLY A 78 -6.02 2.10 -15.52
N ASP A 79 -5.68 2.50 -14.28
CA ASP A 79 -4.50 3.30 -13.96
C ASP A 79 -3.69 2.70 -12.81
N LEU A 80 -2.36 2.69 -12.96
CA LEU A 80 -1.46 2.14 -11.94
C LEU A 80 -1.40 3.02 -10.69
N PHE A 81 -1.66 4.32 -10.80
CA PHE A 81 -1.41 5.32 -9.75
C PHE A 81 -2.69 5.88 -9.13
N SER A 82 -3.82 5.23 -9.38
CA SER A 82 -5.13 5.58 -8.83
C SER A 82 -5.57 4.54 -7.79
N PRO A 83 -5.62 4.91 -6.50
CA PRO A 83 -6.09 4.01 -5.45
C PRO A 83 -7.52 3.51 -5.67
N ILE A 84 -7.79 2.27 -5.25
CA ILE A 84 -9.14 1.68 -5.29
C ILE A 84 -9.94 2.14 -4.06
N PRO A 85 -11.04 2.91 -4.22
CA PRO A 85 -11.76 3.50 -3.09
C PRO A 85 -12.26 2.49 -2.04
N SER A 86 -12.79 1.34 -2.49
CA SER A 86 -13.28 0.29 -1.58
C SER A 86 -12.18 -0.33 -0.73
N VAL A 87 -10.97 -0.49 -1.30
CA VAL A 87 -9.80 -0.97 -0.56
C VAL A 87 -9.32 0.09 0.42
N CYS A 88 -9.35 1.38 0.05
CA CYS A 88 -9.07 2.46 0.98
C CYS A 88 -10.00 2.42 2.20
N TRP A 89 -11.31 2.24 2.00
CA TRP A 89 -12.26 2.10 3.11
C TRP A 89 -11.95 0.91 4.02
N LEU A 90 -11.56 -0.22 3.43
CA LEU A 90 -11.13 -1.40 4.20
C LEU A 90 -9.87 -1.10 5.02
N GLU A 91 -8.87 -0.42 4.45
CA GLU A 91 -7.68 0.00 5.18
C GLU A 91 -8.01 0.94 6.34
N HIS A 92 -8.91 1.91 6.15
CA HIS A 92 -9.40 2.77 7.24
C HIS A 92 -10.06 1.96 8.36
N ALA A 93 -10.94 1.01 8.01
CA ALA A 93 -11.58 0.14 8.99
C ALA A 93 -10.56 -0.75 9.72
N LYS A 94 -9.59 -1.32 8.99
CA LYS A 94 -8.51 -2.15 9.53
C LYS A 94 -7.66 -1.38 10.53
N ILE A 95 -7.22 -0.17 10.18
CA ILE A 95 -6.41 0.68 11.08
C ILE A 95 -7.21 1.06 12.32
N ARG A 96 -8.49 1.44 12.18
CA ARG A 96 -9.36 1.74 13.34
C ARG A 96 -9.52 0.53 14.27
N ALA A 97 -9.76 -0.65 13.70
CA ALA A 97 -9.89 -1.89 14.46
C ALA A 97 -8.58 -2.24 15.17
N MET A 98 -7.44 -2.07 14.49
CA MET A 98 -6.12 -2.23 15.09
C MET A 98 -5.93 -1.29 16.28
N ILE A 99 -6.16 0.02 16.15
CA ILE A 99 -6.01 0.97 17.26
C ILE A 99 -6.85 0.51 18.48
N THR A 100 -8.10 0.13 18.24
CA THR A 100 -8.99 -0.39 19.29
C THR A 100 -8.39 -1.63 19.98
N ALA A 101 -7.95 -2.62 19.20
CA ALA A 101 -7.36 -3.84 19.73
C ALA A 101 -6.07 -3.58 20.54
N HIS A 102 -5.20 -2.69 20.06
CA HIS A 102 -3.97 -2.35 20.79
C HIS A 102 -4.25 -1.64 22.12
N LYS A 103 -5.31 -0.82 22.19
CA LYS A 103 -5.77 -0.20 23.45
C LYS A 103 -6.31 -1.24 24.41
N GLU A 104 -7.17 -2.15 23.94
CA GLU A 104 -7.73 -3.25 24.75
C GLU A 104 -6.62 -4.17 25.30
N LEU A 105 -5.59 -4.43 24.51
CA LEU A 105 -4.41 -5.20 24.90
C LEU A 105 -3.39 -4.41 25.74
N ARG A 106 -3.61 -3.10 25.95
CA ARG A 106 -2.72 -2.19 26.69
C ARG A 106 -1.29 -2.13 26.13
N VAL A 107 -1.17 -2.23 24.81
CA VAL A 107 0.11 -2.16 24.07
C VAL A 107 0.20 -0.97 23.12
N PHE A 108 -0.81 -0.09 23.10
CA PHE A 108 -0.84 1.07 22.19
C PHE A 108 0.37 2.00 22.36
N ASP A 109 0.64 2.46 23.59
CA ASP A 109 1.78 3.36 23.88
C ASP A 109 3.11 2.70 23.51
N LEU A 110 3.24 1.40 23.80
CA LEU A 110 4.42 0.60 23.44
C LEU A 110 4.66 0.54 21.93
N ILE A 111 3.59 0.58 21.13
CA ILE A 111 3.70 0.63 19.66
C ILE A 111 4.08 2.04 19.23
N CYS A 112 3.45 3.07 19.79
CA CYS A 112 3.79 4.47 19.53
C CYS A 112 5.27 4.77 19.79
N ASP A 113 5.87 4.15 20.81
CA ASP A 113 7.29 4.29 21.14
C ASP A 113 8.23 3.58 20.16
N ARG A 114 7.73 2.62 19.38
CA ARG A 114 8.55 1.78 18.48
C ARG A 114 8.45 2.14 17.01
N VAL A 115 7.49 2.97 16.64
CA VAL A 115 7.31 3.42 15.25
C VAL A 115 7.99 4.76 15.02
N ASN A 116 8.19 5.11 13.76
CA ASN A 116 8.72 6.43 13.40
C ASN A 116 7.72 7.55 13.76
N PRO A 117 8.20 8.81 13.87
CA PRO A 117 7.36 9.94 14.27
C PRO A 117 6.08 10.07 13.45
N GLU A 118 6.14 9.93 12.12
CA GLU A 118 4.97 10.13 11.27
C GLU A 118 3.88 9.08 11.50
N LYS A 119 4.27 7.84 11.82
CA LYS A 119 3.30 6.79 12.20
C LYS A 119 2.74 7.05 13.58
N ARG A 120 3.58 7.44 14.55
CA ARG A 120 3.14 7.75 15.90
C ARG A 120 2.13 8.91 15.90
N ASP A 121 2.43 9.97 15.17
CA ASP A 121 1.57 11.16 15.10
C ASP A 121 0.23 10.79 14.44
N ALA A 122 0.26 9.98 13.37
CA ALA A 122 -0.97 9.47 12.75
C ALA A 122 -1.79 8.57 13.70
N LEU A 123 -1.13 7.70 14.49
CA LEU A 123 -1.80 6.84 15.48
C LEU A 123 -2.48 7.67 16.56
N ASN A 124 -1.78 8.67 17.13
CA ASN A 124 -2.31 9.53 18.17
C ASN A 124 -3.50 10.35 17.67
N MET A 125 -3.38 10.98 16.49
CA MET A 125 -4.48 11.75 15.88
C MET A 125 -5.74 10.88 15.67
N LEU A 126 -5.58 9.64 15.18
CA LEU A 126 -6.71 8.73 14.96
C LEU A 126 -7.31 8.20 16.27
N GLU A 127 -6.49 8.05 17.31
CA GLU A 127 -6.91 7.66 18.65
C GLU A 127 -7.80 8.74 19.27
N GLU A 128 -7.38 10.00 19.21
CA GLU A 128 -8.16 11.17 19.66
C GLU A 128 -9.53 11.24 18.96
N MET A 129 -9.55 11.14 17.62
CA MET A 129 -10.79 11.15 16.83
C MET A 129 -11.75 9.99 17.18
N THR A 130 -11.21 8.84 17.57
CA THR A 130 -12.02 7.67 17.95
C THR A 130 -12.62 7.83 19.35
N ASN A 131 -11.95 8.58 20.24
CA ASN A 131 -12.46 8.89 21.57
C ASN A 131 -13.58 9.96 21.52
N GLU A 132 -13.52 10.91 20.57
CA GLU A 132 -14.55 11.94 20.36
C GLU A 132 -15.85 11.39 19.74
N THR A 133 -15.74 10.35 18.90
CA THR A 133 -16.88 9.74 18.19
C THR A 133 -17.53 8.58 18.96
N GLY A 134 -17.55 8.67 20.30
CA GLY A 134 -18.00 7.65 21.25
C GLY A 134 -18.99 6.63 20.68
N ARG A 135 -18.62 5.34 20.74
CA ARG A 135 -19.55 4.22 20.52
C ARG A 135 -20.79 4.44 21.41
N PRO A 136 -22.02 4.24 20.90
CA PRO A 136 -23.16 4.08 21.81
C PRO A 136 -22.84 2.96 22.80
N GLU A 137 -23.06 3.23 24.08
CA GLU A 137 -22.87 2.27 25.15
C GLU A 137 -23.69 1.01 24.86
N LYS A 138 -22.98 -0.13 24.74
CA LYS A 138 -23.51 -1.51 24.78
C LYS A 138 -24.58 -1.84 23.72
N VAL A 139 -24.23 -2.71 22.77
CA VAL A 139 -25.22 -3.54 22.08
C VAL A 139 -25.88 -4.42 23.16
N PRO A 140 -27.20 -4.32 23.41
CA PRO A 140 -27.86 -5.19 24.37
C PRO A 140 -27.67 -6.63 23.90
N GLY A 141 -27.16 -7.48 24.78
CA GLY A 141 -27.02 -8.91 24.51
C GLY A 141 -28.38 -9.49 24.15
N ASN A 142 -28.46 -10.19 23.02
CA ASN A 142 -29.61 -11.02 22.69
C ASN A 142 -29.74 -12.08 23.79
N SER A 143 -30.80 -11.90 24.59
CA SER A 143 -31.33 -12.90 25.52
C SER A 143 -32.09 -13.96 24.74
#